data_AF-A0A316T6U2-F1
#
_entry.id   AF-A0A316T6U2-F1
#
_cell.length_a   1.000
_cell.length_b   1.000
_cell.length_c   1.000
_cell.angle_alpha   90.00
_cell.angle_beta   90.00
_cell.angle_gamma   90.00
#
_symmetry.space_group_name_H-M   'P 1'
#
loop_
_entity.id
_entity.type
_entity.pdbx_description
1 polymer ?
#
loop_
_entity_poly.entity_id
_entity_poly.type
_entity_poly.pdbx_seq_one_letter_code
_entity_poly.pdbx_strand_id
1 'polypeptide(L)'
;MNQQIKVLIGDDTANFGILFRKVLEGRGFQTILTSKDGGEIMSKIELEHPDVVVMDSFMAKMDAISVMKTVNQRQLPKPIFIVMTAYDNEFLEKELMRNGAAYCVLKPFEMDMV
;
A
#
# COMPACT_ATOMS: atom_id res chain seq x y z
N MET A 1 -15.17 18.34 -11.09
CA MET A 1 -15.54 17.29 -10.13
C MET A 1 -14.25 16.91 -9.41
N ASN A 2 -14.08 17.29 -8.14
CA ASN A 2 -12.91 16.85 -7.38
C ASN A 2 -13.12 15.39 -7.02
N GLN A 3 -12.49 14.47 -7.77
CA GLN A 3 -12.44 13.07 -7.35
C GLN A 3 -11.58 12.99 -6.09
N GLN A 4 -12.18 12.42 -5.05
CA GLN A 4 -11.52 12.16 -3.79
C GLN A 4 -10.55 10.99 -3.99
N ILE A 5 -9.28 11.18 -3.64
CA ILE A 5 -8.24 10.14 -3.80
C ILE A 5 -8.59 8.95 -2.91
N LYS A 6 -8.65 7.76 -3.51
CA LYS A 6 -8.95 6.48 -2.85
C LYS A 6 -7.67 5.74 -2.49
N VAL A 7 -7.47 5.50 -1.20
CA VAL A 7 -6.29 4.84 -0.63
C VAL A 7 -6.66 3.46 -0.10
N LEU A 8 -6.04 2.41 -0.61
CA LEU A 8 -6.09 1.05 -0.06
C LEU A 8 -4.96 0.87 0.95
N ILE A 9 -5.29 0.40 2.16
CA ILE A 9 -4.37 0.18 3.26
C ILE A 9 -4.36 -1.31 3.59
N GLY A 10 -3.22 -1.97 3.34
CA GLY A 10 -2.97 -3.39 3.62
C GLY A 10 -2.44 -3.62 5.03
N ASP A 11 -3.21 -3.21 6.03
CA ASP A 11 -2.97 -3.43 7.46
C ASP A 11 -4.30 -3.17 8.17
N ASP A 12 -4.96 -4.19 8.72
CA ASP A 12 -6.26 -4.06 9.40
C ASP A 12 -6.13 -4.03 10.93
N THR A 13 -4.91 -3.88 11.43
CA THR A 13 -4.67 -3.89 12.87
C THR A 13 -5.17 -2.61 13.53
N ALA A 14 -5.60 -2.74 14.79
CA ALA A 14 -6.06 -1.60 15.58
C ALA A 14 -4.95 -0.57 15.85
N ASN A 15 -3.68 -0.98 15.80
CA ASN A 15 -2.54 -0.14 16.13
C ASN A 15 -2.16 0.79 14.98
N PHE A 16 -1.95 0.25 13.78
CA PHE A 16 -1.48 1.02 12.65
C PHE A 16 -2.60 1.30 11.65
N GLY A 17 -3.22 0.24 11.12
CA GLY A 17 -4.25 0.32 10.08
C GLY A 17 -5.40 1.28 10.38
N ILE A 18 -6.06 1.07 11.52
CA ILE A 18 -7.24 1.88 11.91
C ILE A 18 -6.86 3.34 12.16
N LEU A 19 -5.71 3.60 12.79
CA LEU A 19 -5.27 4.96 13.07
C LEU A 19 -4.87 5.69 11.78
N PHE A 20 -4.09 5.03 10.92
CA PHE A 20 -3.66 5.59 9.64
C PHE A 20 -4.86 5.91 8.73
N ARG A 21 -5.85 5.01 8.71
CA ARG A 21 -7.14 5.24 8.06
C ARG A 21 -7.79 6.54 8.54
N LYS A 22 -7.94 6.73 9.85
CA LYS A 22 -8.56 7.92 10.44
C LYS A 22 -7.83 9.21 10.08
N VAL A 23 -6.49 9.17 10.09
CA VAL A 23 -5.65 10.32 9.71
C VAL A 23 -5.89 10.70 8.24
N LEU A 24 -5.90 9.73 7.33
CA LEU A 24 -6.17 9.96 5.92
C LEU A 24 -7.61 10.44 5.66
N GLU A 25 -8.61 9.81 6.28
CA GLU A 25 -10.01 10.26 6.18
C GLU A 25 -10.18 11.70 6.70
N GLY A 26 -9.51 12.06 7.80
CA GLY A 26 -9.49 13.42 8.35
C GLY A 26 -8.86 14.46 7.41
N ARG A 27 -8.01 14.03 6.48
CA ARG A 27 -7.41 14.87 5.43
C ARG A 27 -8.19 14.86 4.11
N GLY A 28 -9.35 14.22 4.08
CA GLY A 28 -10.23 14.20 2.92
C GLY A 28 -9.90 13.10 1.92
N PHE A 29 -9.17 12.04 2.28
CA PHE A 29 -9.02 10.85 1.44
C PHE A 29 -10.17 9.86 1.66
N GLN A 30 -10.55 9.12 0.62
CA GLN A 30 -11.38 7.93 0.79
C GLN A 30 -10.45 6.76 1.11
N THR A 31 -10.78 5.94 2.11
CA THR A 31 -9.91 4.82 2.50
C THR A 31 -10.61 3.47 2.46
N ILE A 32 -9.85 2.42 2.12
CA ILE A 32 -10.25 1.03 2.19
C ILE A 32 -9.22 0.30 3.05
N LEU A 33 -9.69 -0.40 4.07
CA LEU A 33 -8.84 -1.22 4.93
C LEU A 33 -8.99 -2.69 4.53
N THR A 34 -7.88 -3.41 4.45
CA THR A 34 -7.84 -4.85 4.20
C THR A 34 -6.73 -5.50 5.01
N SER A 35 -6.77 -6.81 5.18
CA SER A 35 -5.71 -7.49 5.94
C SER A 35 -4.35 -7.36 5.27
N LYS A 36 -3.29 -7.55 6.06
CA LYS A 36 -1.90 -7.58 5.59
C LYS A 36 -1.61 -8.90 4.84
N ASP A 37 -2.30 -9.09 3.72
CA ASP A 37 -2.25 -10.27 2.86
C ASP A 37 -2.24 -9.83 1.39
N GLY A 38 -1.21 -10.22 0.63
CA GLY A 38 -1.05 -9.75 -0.73
C GLY A 38 -2.15 -10.25 -1.69
N GLY A 39 -2.81 -11.38 -1.37
CA GLY A 39 -3.96 -11.86 -2.12
C GLY A 39 -5.19 -10.98 -1.92
N GLU A 40 -5.50 -10.60 -0.69
CA GLU A 40 -6.60 -9.68 -0.41
C GLU A 40 -6.35 -8.29 -1.00
N ILE A 41 -5.13 -7.77 -0.87
CA ILE A 41 -4.73 -6.50 -1.47
C ILE A 41 -4.92 -6.55 -3.00
N MET A 42 -4.47 -7.62 -3.65
CA MET A 42 -4.63 -7.80 -5.10
C MET A 42 -6.12 -7.83 -5.50
N SER A 43 -6.95 -8.59 -4.78
CA SER A 43 -8.40 -8.61 -5.02
C SER A 43 -9.05 -7.24 -4.84
N LYS A 44 -8.61 -6.45 -3.85
CA LYS A 44 -9.11 -5.09 -3.65
C LYS A 44 -8.65 -4.12 -4.73
N ILE A 45 -7.43 -4.26 -5.25
CA ILE A 45 -6.95 -3.44 -6.38
C ILE A 45 -7.84 -3.67 -7.61
N GLU A 46 -8.21 -4.93 -7.89
CA GLU A 46 -9.05 -5.30 -9.03
C GLU A 46 -10.48 -4.80 -8.92
N LEU A 47 -11.06 -4.86 -7.73
CA LEU A 47 -12.46 -4.49 -7.50
C LEU A 47 -12.67 -2.99 -7.32
N GLU A 48 -11.74 -2.34 -6.63
CA GLU A 48 -11.94 -0.97 -6.12
C GLU A 48 -11.19 0.08 -6.92
N HIS A 49 -10.21 -0.33 -7.74
CA HIS A 49 -9.34 0.56 -8.51
C HIS A 49 -8.84 1.75 -7.68
N PRO A 50 -8.11 1.51 -6.57
CA PRO A 50 -7.59 2.59 -5.74
C PRO A 50 -6.58 3.44 -6.53
N ASP A 51 -6.44 4.70 -6.13
CA ASP A 51 -5.41 5.60 -6.65
C ASP A 51 -4.05 5.34 -5.99
N VAL A 52 -4.08 4.94 -4.70
CA VAL A 52 -2.89 4.68 -3.88
C VAL A 52 -3.06 3.36 -3.13
N VAL A 53 -1.99 2.58 -3.06
CA VAL A 53 -1.90 1.36 -2.23
C VAL A 53 -0.76 1.53 -1.25
N VAL A 54 -1.06 1.41 0.03
CA VAL A 54 -0.09 1.37 1.12
C VAL A 54 -0.06 -0.05 1.67
N MET A 55 1.06 -0.75 1.53
CA MET A 55 1.19 -2.16 1.93
C MET A 55 2.56 -2.47 2.52
N ASP A 56 2.68 -3.59 3.22
CA ASP A 56 3.97 -4.02 3.77
C ASP A 56 4.84 -4.73 2.72
N SER A 57 6.17 -4.68 2.87
CA SER A 57 7.09 -5.39 1.99
C SER A 57 6.95 -6.91 2.12
N PHE A 58 6.66 -7.39 3.33
CA PHE A 58 6.51 -8.82 3.63
C PHE A 58 5.09 -9.13 4.12
N MET A 59 4.38 -9.99 3.38
CA MET A 59 2.99 -10.37 3.62
C MET A 59 2.80 -11.86 3.34
N ALA A 60 1.72 -12.42 3.89
CA ALA A 60 1.34 -13.79 3.57
C ALA A 60 0.86 -13.91 2.10
N LYS A 61 1.03 -15.11 1.52
CA LYS A 61 0.64 -15.52 0.16
C LYS A 61 1.36 -14.79 -0.99
N MET A 62 1.40 -13.46 -0.99
CA MET A 62 2.04 -12.64 -2.02
C MET A 62 2.75 -11.44 -1.37
N ASP A 63 4.01 -11.21 -1.74
CA ASP A 63 4.76 -10.04 -1.28
C ASP A 63 4.47 -8.79 -2.13
N ALA A 64 4.97 -7.63 -1.69
CA ALA A 64 4.78 -6.35 -2.37
C ALA A 64 5.23 -6.38 -3.84
N ILE A 65 6.37 -7.01 -4.11
CA ILE A 65 6.92 -7.13 -5.48
C ILE A 65 5.97 -7.93 -6.36
N SER A 66 5.46 -9.05 -5.85
CA SER A 66 4.52 -9.92 -6.55
C SER A 66 3.20 -9.21 -6.84
N VAL A 67 2.68 -8.41 -5.90
CA VAL A 67 1.49 -7.57 -6.13
C VAL A 67 1.73 -6.59 -7.27
N MET A 68 2.82 -5.81 -7.23
CA MET A 68 3.13 -4.81 -8.26
C MET A 68 3.36 -5.44 -9.64
N LYS A 69 4.09 -6.58 -9.71
CA LYS A 69 4.26 -7.35 -10.95
C LYS A 69 2.93 -7.84 -11.50
N THR A 70 2.05 -8.36 -10.64
CA THR A 70 0.74 -8.89 -11.04
C THR A 70 -0.15 -7.79 -11.62
N VAL A 71 -0.20 -6.62 -10.97
CA VAL A 71 -0.93 -5.44 -11.46
C VAL A 71 -0.46 -5.05 -12.86
N ASN A 72 0.86 -5.02 -13.08
CA ASN A 72 1.43 -4.71 -14.38
C ASN A 72 1.12 -5.79 -15.44
N GLN A 73 1.28 -7.07 -15.10
CA GLN A 73 1.01 -8.21 -16.00
C GLN A 73 -0.46 -8.29 -16.41
N ARG A 74 -1.38 -8.01 -15.48
CA ARG A 74 -2.83 -7.99 -15.74
C ARG A 74 -3.31 -6.70 -16.41
N GLN A 75 -2.41 -5.73 -16.66
CA GLN A 75 -2.71 -4.44 -17.28
C GLN A 75 -3.84 -3.68 -16.55
N LEU A 76 -3.86 -3.79 -15.23
CA LEU A 76 -4.84 -3.06 -14.40
C LEU A 76 -4.47 -1.58 -14.33
N PRO A 77 -5.45 -0.69 -14.03
CA PRO A 77 -5.14 0.69 -13.63
C PRO A 77 -4.09 0.68 -12.52
N LYS A 78 -2.94 1.30 -12.76
CA LYS A 78 -1.79 1.22 -11.86
C LYS A 78 -1.91 2.27 -10.75
N PRO A 79 -2.13 1.87 -9.48
CA PRO A 79 -2.07 2.81 -8.37
C PRO A 79 -0.62 3.24 -8.10
N ILE A 80 -0.48 4.30 -7.33
CA ILE A 80 0.78 4.66 -6.67
C ILE A 80 1.00 3.65 -5.53
N PHE A 81 2.13 2.94 -5.55
CA PHE A 81 2.48 2.00 -4.49
C PHE A 81 3.43 2.64 -3.47
N ILE A 82 3.00 2.70 -2.21
CA ILE A 82 3.84 3.06 -1.06
C ILE A 82 4.07 1.77 -0.27
N VAL A 83 5.33 1.34 -0.18
CA VAL A 83 5.68 0.10 0.50
C VAL A 83 6.28 0.43 1.86
N MET A 84 5.77 -0.18 2.92
CA MET A 84 6.34 -0.06 4.26
C MET A 84 7.19 -1.28 4.58
N THR A 85 8.36 -1.09 5.16
CA THR A 85 9.25 -2.21 5.53
C THR A 85 9.78 -2.04 6.96
N ALA A 86 9.97 -3.14 7.67
CA ALA A 86 10.66 -3.15 8.97
C ALA A 86 12.18 -3.32 8.84
N TYR A 87 12.69 -3.43 7.60
CA TYR A 87 14.08 -3.76 7.32
C TYR A 87 14.76 -2.60 6.62
N ASP A 88 15.76 -2.05 7.28
CA ASP A 88 16.66 -1.08 6.69
C ASP A 88 17.68 -1.82 5.82
N ASN A 89 17.32 -1.99 4.55
CA ASN A 89 18.11 -2.75 3.57
C ASN A 89 18.03 -2.09 2.20
N GLU A 90 19.14 -1.48 1.79
CA GLU A 90 19.26 -0.76 0.53
C GLU A 90 18.98 -1.65 -0.70
N PHE A 91 19.34 -2.93 -0.65
CA PHE A 91 19.07 -3.86 -1.74
C PHE A 91 17.56 -4.11 -1.89
N LEU A 92 16.86 -4.34 -0.78
CA LEU A 92 15.40 -4.50 -0.78
C LEU A 92 14.70 -3.24 -1.29
N GLU A 93 15.12 -2.06 -0.81
CA GLU A 93 14.57 -0.79 -1.26
C GLU A 93 14.73 -0.62 -2.78
N LYS A 94 15.95 -0.84 -3.31
CA LYS A 94 16.21 -0.78 -4.76
C LYS A 94 15.33 -1.74 -5.55
N GLU A 95 15.14 -2.97 -5.07
CA GLU A 95 14.27 -3.93 -5.73
C GLU A 95 12.80 -3.51 -5.69
N LEU A 96 12.29 -2.96 -4.58
CA LEU A 96 10.93 -2.43 -4.49
C LEU A 96 10.72 -1.28 -5.49
N MET A 97 11.63 -0.31 -5.52
CA MET A 97 11.56 0.84 -6.42
C MET A 97 11.61 0.41 -7.89
N ARG A 98 12.50 -0.55 -8.24
CA ARG A 98 12.60 -1.11 -9.61
C ARG A 98 11.32 -1.81 -10.06
N ASN A 99 10.57 -2.41 -9.14
CA ASN A 99 9.34 -3.13 -9.45
C ASN A 99 8.08 -2.26 -9.40
N GLY A 100 8.23 -0.95 -9.15
CA GLY A 100 7.15 0.03 -9.30
C GLY A 100 6.68 0.68 -8.01
N ALA A 101 7.37 0.50 -6.89
CA ALA A 101 7.13 1.31 -5.70
C ALA A 101 7.47 2.77 -6.00
N ALA A 102 6.58 3.68 -5.64
CA ALA A 102 6.82 5.11 -5.71
C ALA A 102 7.62 5.60 -4.50
N TYR A 103 7.46 4.93 -3.37
CA TYR A 103 8.19 5.23 -2.15
C TYR A 103 8.29 4.00 -1.24
N CYS A 104 9.40 3.93 -0.48
CA CYS A 104 9.62 2.94 0.56
C CYS A 104 9.72 3.65 1.92
N VAL A 105 8.94 3.20 2.91
CA VAL A 105 8.89 3.78 4.25
C VAL A 105 9.45 2.77 5.25
N LEU A 106 10.50 3.16 6.00
CA LEU A 106 11.04 2.34 7.08
C LEU A 106 10.16 2.45 8.33
N LYS A 107 9.76 1.33 8.92
CA LYS A 107 9.05 1.22 10.19
C LYS A 107 10.04 1.13 11.36
N PRO A 108 9.72 1.73 12.54
CA PRO A 108 8.54 2.56 12.81
C PRO A 108 8.70 3.98 12.25
N PHE A 109 7.59 4.60 11.86
CA PHE A 109 7.52 6.00 11.47
C PHE A 109 6.35 6.69 12.17
N GLU A 110 6.47 7.98 12.43
CA GLU A 110 5.39 8.78 13.01
C GLU A 110 4.37 9.14 11.94
N MET A 111 3.08 8.97 12.23
CA MET A 111 2.00 9.22 11.25
C MET A 111 1.85 10.72 10.89
N ASP A 112 2.44 11.61 11.69
CA ASP A 112 2.46 13.05 11.42
C ASP A 112 3.46 13.44 10.31
N MET A 113 4.34 12.53 9.89
CA MET A 113 5.31 12.77 8.81
C MET A 113 4.77 12.54 7.39
N VAL A 114 3.52 12.09 7.24
CA VAL A 114 2.87 11.81 5.94
C VAL A 114 1.81 12.86 5.62
#